data_AF-A0A7C3FWI0-F1
#
_entry.id   AF-A0A7C3FWI0-F1
#
_cell.length_a   1.000
_cell.length_b   1.000
_cell.length_c   1.000
_cell.angle_alpha   90.00
_cell.angle_beta   90.00
_cell.angle_gamma   90.00
#
_symmetry.space_group_name_H-M   'P 1'
#
loop_
_entity.id
_entity.type
_entity.pdbx_description
1 polymer ?
#
loop_
_entity_poly.entity_id
_entity_poly.type
_entity_poly.pdbx_seq_one_letter_code
_entity_poly.pdbx_strand_id
1 'polypeptide(L)'
;MVYRDEMLPCEKCGKKFIYTVEEQRAQGMMGLEKESPALCPSCRESGELGPGLHPGLVKWFSESKGFGFLVQADGSEVFFHQSGVVGDLQVVEQENAPIWYEVKETDRGLKAYNVHVRE
;
A
#
# COMPACT_ATOMS: atom_id res chain seq x y z
N MET A 1 -21.20 -0.84 30.29
CA MET A 1 -19.75 -0.73 30.00
C MET A 1 -19.22 0.59 30.54
N VAL A 2 -18.01 0.61 31.12
CA VAL A 2 -17.30 1.86 31.42
C VAL A 2 -16.57 2.28 30.15
N TYR A 3 -16.92 3.44 29.63
CA TYR A 3 -16.26 4.04 28.47
C TYR A 3 -15.25 5.07 28.96
N ARG A 4 -13.99 4.94 28.55
CA ARG A 4 -12.91 5.89 28.87
C ARG A 4 -11.97 5.95 27.69
N ASP A 5 -11.39 7.10 27.41
CA ASP A 5 -10.41 7.21 26.34
C ASP A 5 -9.24 6.27 26.60
N GLU A 6 -8.93 5.41 25.62
CA GLU A 6 -7.87 4.43 25.71
C GLU A 6 -6.79 4.72 24.68
N MET A 7 -5.53 4.81 25.11
CA MET A 7 -4.41 4.93 24.20
C MET A 7 -3.99 3.54 23.71
N LEU A 8 -4.15 3.29 22.42
CA LEU A 8 -3.80 2.03 21.78
C LEU A 8 -2.62 2.22 20.81
N PRO A 9 -1.69 1.26 20.72
CA PRO A 9 -0.68 1.25 19.67
C PRO A 9 -1.30 0.77 18.35
N CYS A 10 -1.00 1.46 17.26
CA CYS A 10 -1.36 0.99 15.93
C CYS A 10 -0.43 -0.14 15.49
N GLU A 11 -0.97 -1.30 15.12
CA GLU A 11 -0.17 -2.44 14.63
C GLU A 11 0.49 -2.17 13.26
N LYS A 12 -0.04 -1.25 12.44
CA LYS A 12 0.52 -0.89 11.12
C LYS A 12 1.67 0.12 11.21
N CYS A 13 1.59 1.13 12.08
CA CYS A 13 2.59 2.22 12.11
C CYS A 13 3.27 2.41 13.48
N GLY A 14 2.92 1.63 14.50
CA GLY A 14 3.48 1.71 15.85
C GLY A 14 3.10 2.96 16.64
N LYS A 15 2.39 3.93 16.04
CA LYS A 15 1.98 5.17 16.70
C LYS A 15 0.85 4.89 17.68
N LYS A 16 0.88 5.56 18.83
CA LYS A 16 -0.22 5.56 19.79
C LYS A 16 -1.35 6.45 19.28
N PHE A 17 -2.59 5.97 19.34
CA PHE A 17 -3.78 6.73 19.00
C PHE A 17 -4.83 6.60 20.10
N ILE A 18 -5.76 7.54 20.14
CA ILE A 18 -6.81 7.59 21.15
C ILE A 18 -8.05 6.89 20.59
N TYR A 19 -8.44 5.79 21.22
CA TYR A 19 -9.72 5.15 21.02
C TYR A 19 -10.75 5.85 21.90
N THR A 20 -11.49 6.78 21.31
CA THR A 20 -12.35 7.70 22.05
C THR A 20 -13.58 7.01 22.64
N VAL A 21 -14.12 7.60 23.70
CA VAL A 21 -15.41 7.18 24.28
C VAL A 21 -16.53 7.15 23.25
N GLU A 22 -16.52 8.08 22.29
CA GLU A 22 -17.51 8.14 21.21
C GLU A 22 -17.43 6.91 20.29
N GLU A 23 -16.22 6.51 19.91
CA GLU A 23 -15.99 5.32 19.09
C GLU A 23 -16.35 4.03 19.84
N GLN A 24 -16.06 3.97 21.14
CA GLN A 24 -16.47 2.86 22.01
C GLN A 24 -17.99 2.74 22.16
N ARG A 25 -18.70 3.88 22.25
CA ARG A 25 -20.16 3.92 22.34
C ARG A 25 -20.79 3.49 21.02
N ALA A 26 -20.24 3.93 19.89
CA ALA A 26 -20.72 3.55 18.56
C ALA A 26 -20.68 2.03 18.34
N GLN A 27 -19.60 1.35 18.75
CA GLN A 27 -19.49 -0.11 18.66
C GLN A 27 -20.51 -0.83 19.56
N GLY A 28 -20.70 -0.35 20.79
CA GLY A 28 -21.69 -0.91 21.72
C GLY A 28 -23.14 -0.74 21.24
N MET A 29 -23.46 0.34 20.51
CA MET A 29 -24.79 0.55 19.92
C MET A 29 -25.08 -0.39 18.74
N MET A 30 -24.05 -0.95 18.09
CA MET A 30 -24.19 -1.94 17.03
C MET A 30 -24.31 -3.38 17.55
N GLY A 31 -24.33 -3.59 18.88
CA GLY A 31 -24.39 -4.93 19.48
C GLY A 31 -23.10 -5.74 19.34
N LEU A 32 -22.01 -5.10 18.91
CA LEU A 32 -20.68 -5.68 18.83
C LEU A 32 -20.02 -5.57 20.21
N GLU A 33 -19.43 -6.67 20.69
CA GLU A 33 -18.57 -6.64 21.86
C GLU A 33 -17.40 -5.66 21.63
N LYS A 34 -16.93 -5.01 22.69
CA LYS A 34 -15.92 -3.94 22.62
C LYS A 34 -14.58 -4.50 22.14
N GLU A 35 -14.40 -4.63 20.84
CA GLU A 35 -13.14 -4.98 20.20
C GLU A 35 -12.36 -3.69 19.90
N SER A 36 -11.28 -3.51 20.64
CA SER A 36 -10.34 -2.41 20.48
C SER A 36 -9.75 -2.41 19.06
N PRO A 37 -9.75 -1.27 18.34
CA PRO A 37 -9.21 -1.22 17.00
C PRO A 37 -7.69 -1.49 16.98
N ALA A 38 -7.26 -2.37 16.07
CA ALA A 38 -5.84 -2.67 15.81
C ALA A 38 -5.09 -1.53 15.10
N LEU A 39 -5.82 -0.67 14.38
CA LEU A 39 -5.28 0.36 13.52
C LEU A 39 -5.76 1.74 13.95
N CYS A 40 -4.88 2.74 13.90
CA CYS A 40 -5.27 4.12 14.17
C CYS A 40 -6.19 4.67 13.07
N PRO A 41 -6.94 5.77 13.34
CA PRO A 41 -7.84 6.40 12.37
C PRO A 41 -7.15 6.71 11.04
N SER A 42 -5.92 7.24 11.09
CA SER A 42 -5.11 7.48 9.89
C SER A 42 -4.80 6.20 9.12
N CYS A 43 -4.45 5.11 9.80
CA CYS A 43 -4.18 3.83 9.13
C CYS A 43 -5.44 3.13 8.62
N ARG A 44 -6.61 3.43 9.21
CA ARG A 44 -7.93 2.93 8.79
C ARG A 44 -8.47 3.69 7.58
N GLU A 45 -8.29 5.01 7.53
CA GLU A 45 -8.67 5.86 6.39
C GLU A 45 -7.67 5.79 5.23
N SER A 46 -6.39 5.52 5.51
CA SER A 46 -5.40 5.13 4.50
C SER A 46 -5.65 3.70 4.02
N GLY A 47 -6.85 3.44 3.49
CA GLY A 47 -7.13 2.36 2.53
C GLY A 47 -6.38 2.57 1.19
N GLU A 48 -5.18 3.13 1.27
CA GLU A 48 -4.17 3.13 0.23
C GLU A 48 -3.40 1.83 0.42
N LEU A 49 -3.19 1.14 -0.69
CA LEU A 49 -2.84 -0.27 -0.74
C LEU A 49 -1.70 -0.63 0.21
N GLY A 50 -1.75 -1.89 0.66
CA GLY A 50 -0.98 -2.44 1.78
C GLY A 50 0.46 -1.92 1.87
N PRO A 51 1.03 -1.84 3.08
CA PRO A 51 2.30 -1.15 3.35
C PRO A 51 3.36 -1.50 2.29
N GLY A 52 3.65 -0.54 1.42
CA GLY A 52 4.62 -0.69 0.33
C GLY A 52 4.06 -0.52 -1.09
N LEU A 53 2.77 -0.74 -1.37
CA LEU A 53 2.25 -0.67 -2.74
C LEU A 53 1.96 0.77 -3.19
N HIS A 54 2.73 1.25 -4.17
CA HIS A 54 2.62 2.55 -4.80
C HIS A 54 1.94 2.45 -6.18
N PRO A 55 1.05 3.38 -6.55
CA PRO A 55 0.55 3.48 -7.91
C PRO A 55 1.64 4.03 -8.84
N GLY A 56 1.66 3.55 -10.08
CA GLY A 56 2.44 4.17 -11.14
C GLY A 56 2.02 3.69 -12.51
N LEU A 57 2.76 4.15 -13.51
CA LEU A 57 2.54 3.81 -14.90
C LEU A 57 3.79 3.14 -15.47
N VAL A 58 3.61 2.14 -16.31
CA VAL A 58 4.74 1.56 -17.03
C VAL A 58 5.22 2.56 -18.07
N LYS A 59 6.50 2.96 -18.00
CA LYS A 59 7.09 3.84 -19.00
C LYS A 59 7.44 3.06 -20.25
N TRP A 60 8.15 1.95 -20.07
CA TRP A 60 8.50 1.01 -21.13
C TRP A 60 8.99 -0.29 -20.53
N PHE A 61 8.87 -1.37 -21.29
CA PHE A 61 9.41 -2.69 -20.96
C PHE A 61 10.04 -3.32 -22.20
N SER A 62 11.12 -4.07 -22.00
CA SER A 62 11.78 -4.82 -23.07
C SER A 62 11.74 -6.30 -22.77
N GLU A 63 10.86 -7.02 -23.47
CA GLU A 63 10.71 -8.49 -23.35
C GLU A 63 12.05 -9.21 -23.60
N SER A 64 12.78 -8.81 -24.64
CA SER A 64 14.07 -9.42 -24.99
C SER A 64 15.13 -9.28 -23.90
N LYS A 65 15.07 -8.21 -23.09
CA LYS A 65 16.00 -7.97 -21.98
C LYS A 65 15.43 -8.37 -20.61
N GLY A 66 14.13 -8.56 -20.49
CA GLY A 66 13.43 -8.92 -19.25
C GLY A 66 13.35 -7.81 -18.20
N PHE A 67 13.51 -6.54 -18.58
CA PHE A 67 13.43 -5.41 -17.65
C PHE A 67 12.78 -4.17 -18.27
N GLY A 68 12.33 -3.27 -17.40
CA GLY A 68 11.69 -2.02 -17.80
C GLY A 68 11.79 -0.95 -16.73
N PHE A 69 11.12 0.17 -16.98
CA PHE A 69 11.01 1.29 -16.05
C PHE A 69 9.56 1.72 -15.87
N LEU A 70 9.28 2.17 -14.65
CA LEU A 70 8.00 2.73 -14.23
C LEU A 70 8.19 4.22 -13.98
N VAL A 71 7.13 4.99 -14.17
CA VAL A 71 7.10 6.41 -13.81
C VAL A 71 6.15 6.62 -12.65
N GLN A 72 6.65 7.33 -11.64
CA GLN A 72 5.87 7.79 -10.49
C GLN A 72 5.12 9.08 -10.82
N ALA A 73 4.12 9.42 -10.00
CA ALA A 73 3.34 10.65 -10.17
C ALA A 73 4.19 11.93 -10.04
N ASP A 74 5.33 11.87 -9.36
CA ASP A 74 6.31 12.95 -9.21
C ASP A 74 7.30 13.04 -10.40
N GLY A 75 7.22 12.13 -11.37
CA GLY A 75 8.11 12.05 -12.53
C GLY A 75 9.39 11.23 -12.30
N SER A 76 9.58 10.66 -11.12
CA SER A 76 10.72 9.78 -10.81
C SER A 76 10.60 8.44 -11.55
N GLU A 77 11.75 7.90 -11.97
CA GLU A 77 11.82 6.62 -12.67
C GLU A 77 12.22 5.49 -11.72
N VAL A 78 11.47 4.38 -11.76
CA VAL A 78 11.74 3.20 -10.93
C VAL A 78 12.05 2.00 -11.82
N PHE A 79 13.17 1.35 -11.57
CA PHE A 79 13.59 0.17 -12.33
C PHE A 79 12.80 -1.07 -11.89
N PHE A 80 12.37 -1.92 -12.82
CA PHE A 80 11.76 -3.21 -12.48
C PHE A 80 12.26 -4.34 -13.39
N HIS A 81 12.24 -5.56 -12.87
CA HIS A 81 12.61 -6.76 -13.59
C HIS A 81 11.39 -7.68 -13.71
N GLN A 82 11.28 -8.43 -14.80
CA GLN A 82 10.15 -9.35 -15.05
C GLN A 82 9.91 -10.33 -13.90
N SER A 83 10.96 -10.73 -13.18
CA SER A 83 10.85 -11.63 -12.02
C SER A 83 10.13 -11.01 -10.82
N GLY A 84 9.97 -9.69 -10.79
CA GLY A 84 9.23 -8.97 -9.76
C GLY A 84 7.78 -8.69 -10.16
N VAL A 85 7.37 -9.04 -11.38
CA VAL A 85 6.00 -8.88 -11.87
C VAL A 85 5.17 -10.07 -11.42
N VAL A 86 4.02 -9.78 -10.81
CA VAL A 86 3.08 -10.78 -10.30
C VAL A 86 1.81 -10.66 -11.13
N GLY A 87 1.63 -11.57 -12.09
CA GLY A 87 0.49 -11.58 -13.01
C GLY A 87 0.94 -11.73 -14.47
N ASP A 88 0.13 -11.19 -15.37
CA ASP A 88 0.37 -11.27 -16.80
C ASP A 88 1.44 -10.27 -17.26
N LEU A 89 2.54 -10.79 -17.82
CA LEU A 89 3.65 -9.99 -18.33
C LEU A 89 3.25 -9.17 -19.56
N GLN A 90 2.21 -9.56 -20.31
CA GLN A 90 1.79 -8.84 -21.52
C GLN A 90 1.30 -7.43 -21.21
N VAL A 91 0.79 -7.20 -20.00
CA VAL A 91 0.27 -5.88 -19.64
C VAL A 91 1.39 -4.90 -19.32
N VAL A 92 2.53 -5.36 -18.78
CA VAL A 92 3.70 -4.48 -18.59
C VAL A 92 4.42 -4.17 -19.91
N GLU A 93 4.09 -4.86 -21.00
CA GLU A 93 4.56 -4.48 -22.35
C GLU A 93 3.82 -3.25 -22.89
N GLN A 94 2.65 -2.93 -22.32
CA GLN A 94 1.87 -1.77 -22.73
C GLN A 94 2.40 -0.49 -22.05
N GLU A 95 2.77 0.49 -22.86
CA GLU A 95 3.15 1.82 -22.37
C GLU A 95 1.95 2.49 -21.68
N ASN A 96 2.23 3.16 -20.56
CA ASN A 96 1.25 3.80 -19.67
C ASN A 96 0.25 2.86 -19.00
N ALA A 97 0.56 1.55 -18.91
CA ALA A 97 -0.28 0.62 -18.16
C ALA A 97 -0.31 0.98 -16.66
N PRO A 98 -1.50 1.06 -16.03
CA PRO A 98 -1.64 1.32 -14.60
C PRO A 98 -1.25 0.09 -13.79
N ILE A 99 -0.33 0.29 -12.83
CA ILE A 99 0.20 -0.78 -12.01
C ILE A 99 0.34 -0.34 -10.54
N TRP A 100 0.44 -1.32 -9.67
CA TRP A 100 0.75 -1.17 -8.26
C TRP A 100 2.03 -1.91 -7.93
N TYR A 101 2.96 -1.31 -7.20
CA TYR A 101 4.26 -1.94 -6.95
C TYR A 101 4.90 -1.47 -5.67
N GLU A 102 5.78 -2.28 -5.10
CA GLU A 102 6.61 -1.89 -3.96
C GLU A 102 7.94 -1.34 -4.40
N VAL A 103 8.36 -0.19 -3.88
CA VAL A 103 9.67 0.40 -4.19
C VAL A 103 10.67 0.18 -3.04
N LYS A 104 11.90 -0.20 -3.39
CA LYS A 104 13.03 -0.30 -2.46
C LYS A 104 14.24 0.42 -3.03
N GLU A 105 14.96 1.13 -2.17
CA GLU A 105 16.25 1.73 -2.52
C GLU A 105 17.34 0.65 -2.57
N THR A 106 18.16 0.67 -3.62
CA THR A 106 19.29 -0.25 -3.81
C THR A 106 20.53 0.54 -4.20
N ASP A 107 21.71 -0.10 -4.21
CA ASP A 107 22.96 0.52 -4.66
C ASP A 107 22.92 1.05 -6.11
N ARG A 108 21.90 0.67 -6.88
CA ARG A 108 21.66 1.10 -8.27
C ARG A 108 20.45 2.02 -8.43
N GLY A 109 19.88 2.51 -7.33
CA GLY A 109 18.70 3.38 -7.32
C GLY A 109 17.41 2.66 -6.90
N LEU A 110 16.28 3.31 -7.18
CA LEU A 110 14.94 2.81 -6.86
C LEU A 110 14.58 1.59 -7.71
N LYS A 111 14.20 0.50 -7.05
CA LYS A 111 13.78 -0.74 -7.68
C LYS A 111 12.39 -1.17 -7.21
N ALA A 112 11.54 -1.52 -8.17
CA ALA A 112 10.22 -2.06 -7.92
C ALA A 112 10.23 -3.58 -7.71
N TYR A 113 9.36 -4.04 -6.83
CA TYR A 113 9.08 -5.42 -6.43
C TYR A 113 7.57 -5.61 -6.33
N ASN A 114 7.09 -6.86 -6.44
CA ASN A 114 5.66 -7.19 -6.38
C ASN A 114 4.82 -6.27 -7.27
N VAL A 115 5.19 -6.16 -8.55
CA VAL A 115 4.48 -5.34 -9.52
C VAL A 115 3.20 -6.07 -9.90
N HIS A 116 2.08 -5.59 -9.39
CA HIS A 116 0.73 -6.04 -9.68
C HIS A 116 0.12 -5.19 -10.77
N VAL A 117 -0.34 -5.86 -11.81
CA VAL A 117 -1.06 -5.23 -12.90
C VAL A 117 -2.49 -4.93 -12.47
N ARG A 118 -2.99 -3.73 -12.80
CA ARG A 118 -4.40 -3.40 -12.63
C ARG A 118 -5.14 -3.72 -13.93
N GLU A 119 -5.94 -4.79 -13.92
CA GLU A 119 -6.91 -5.11 -14.99
C GLU A 119 -8.03 -4.06 -15.08
#